data_AF-A0A399ER18-F1
#
_entry.id   AF-A0A399ER18-F1
#
_cell.length_a   1.000
_cell.length_b   1.000
_cell.length_c   1.000
_cell.angle_alpha   90.00
_cell.angle_beta   90.00
_cell.angle_gamma   90.00
#
_symmetry.space_group_name_H-M   'P 1'
#
loop_
_entity.id
_entity.type
_entity.pdbx_description
1 polymer ?
#
loop_
_entity_poly.entity_id
_entity_poly.type
_entity_poly.pdbx_seq_one_letter_code
_entity_poly.pdbx_strand_id
1 'polypeptide(L)'
;MKRYTLALFTLAALGLAQQNPNQNPQASPDATGGNVVVLGLQAMAMSNQFEIDASKAALAKNIRDAVKRYAQKMIDEHTKNQQTLQQLARSKNVTLPQNEGVHNRLILLNASLLQGPDFERAYLKAQVDGHEMAALFLDTMLKAGGSEAMQGTPANPGQGQGQGQGQGNNPQSPGVTLDNDVRQYVQATLPAVRQHLAEATELYQQVTR
;
A
#
# COMPACT_ATOMS: atom_id res chain seq x y z
N MET A 1 -0.98 -1.85 30.63
CA MET A 1 -0.21 -1.43 29.45
C MET A 1 -1.17 -0.76 28.47
N LYS A 2 -1.02 0.55 28.25
CA LYS A 2 -1.95 1.33 27.42
C LYS A 2 -1.68 1.04 25.95
N ARG A 3 -2.69 0.53 25.23
CA ARG A 3 -2.67 0.35 23.77
C ARG A 3 -2.93 1.72 23.15
N TYR A 4 -1.93 2.29 22.46
CA TYR A 4 -2.15 3.48 21.66
C TYR A 4 -2.57 3.04 20.26
N THR A 5 -3.88 3.05 20.03
CA THR A 5 -4.45 2.96 18.69
C THR A 5 -4.35 4.34 18.06
N LEU A 6 -3.31 4.61 17.27
CA LEU A 6 -3.26 5.78 16.40
C LEU A 6 -3.76 5.38 15.01
N ALA A 7 -5.08 5.35 14.85
CA ALA A 7 -5.69 5.66 13.57
C ALA A 7 -5.87 7.19 13.52
N LEU A 8 -5.48 7.84 12.43
CA LEU A 8 -6.10 9.07 11.89
C LEU A 8 -5.34 9.51 10.62
N PHE A 9 -5.91 9.24 9.45
CA PHE A 9 -5.83 10.18 8.34
C PHE A 9 -7.04 11.12 8.48
N THR A 10 -6.80 12.36 8.84
CA THR A 10 -7.79 13.42 8.77
C THR A 10 -7.90 13.91 7.32
N LEU A 11 -9.08 13.70 6.71
CA LEU A 11 -9.51 14.47 5.54
C LEU A 11 -9.89 15.88 6.01
N ALA A 12 -9.23 16.90 5.46
CA ALA A 12 -9.74 18.26 5.47
C ALA A 12 -9.49 18.86 4.08
N ALA A 13 -10.54 18.90 3.25
CA ALA A 13 -10.58 19.74 2.07
C ALA A 13 -11.48 20.94 2.38
N LEU A 14 -10.88 22.14 2.51
CA LEU A 14 -11.62 23.40 2.50
C LEU A 14 -11.17 24.18 1.27
N GLY A 15 -11.94 24.06 0.18
CA GLY A 15 -11.79 24.88 -1.01
C GLY A 15 -13.00 25.81 -1.13
N LEU A 16 -12.83 27.10 -0.85
CA LEU A 16 -13.76 28.13 -1.28
C LEU A 16 -13.27 28.66 -2.64
N ALA A 17 -13.85 28.18 -3.73
CA ALA A 17 -13.66 28.73 -5.06
C ALA A 17 -14.98 29.34 -5.55
N GLN A 18 -14.93 30.62 -5.96
CA GLN A 18 -16.05 31.36 -6.55
C GLN A 18 -16.59 30.62 -7.78
N GLN A 19 -17.90 30.35 -7.80
CA GLN A 19 -18.59 29.67 -8.88
C GLN A 19 -18.85 30.62 -10.06
N ASN A 20 -18.55 30.14 -11.28
CA ASN A 20 -18.93 30.75 -12.54
C ASN A 20 -20.25 30.10 -13.00
N PRO A 21 -21.35 30.85 -13.23
CA PRO A 21 -22.71 30.27 -13.27
C PRO A 21 -23.11 29.55 -14.56
N ASN A 22 -22.18 29.32 -15.50
CA ASN A 22 -22.48 28.77 -16.82
C ASN A 22 -21.79 27.45 -17.17
N GLN A 23 -21.44 26.65 -16.16
CA GLN A 23 -21.03 25.26 -16.39
C GLN A 23 -21.99 24.31 -15.68
N ASN A 24 -22.68 23.49 -16.48
CA ASN A 24 -23.43 22.34 -16.03
C ASN A 24 -22.44 21.32 -15.44
N PRO A 25 -22.46 21.01 -14.13
CA PRO A 25 -21.53 20.05 -13.56
C PRO A 25 -22.06 18.64 -13.84
N GLN A 26 -21.72 18.08 -15.00
CA GLN A 26 -21.67 16.63 -15.13
C GLN A 26 -20.42 16.17 -14.36
N ALA A 27 -20.60 15.92 -13.07
CA ALA A 27 -19.62 15.21 -12.27
C ALA A 27 -19.44 13.81 -12.87
N SER A 28 -18.28 13.55 -13.47
CA SER A 28 -17.89 12.21 -13.87
C SER A 28 -17.79 11.31 -12.62
N PRO A 29 -18.37 10.10 -12.63
CA PRO A 29 -18.39 9.21 -11.47
C PRO A 29 -17.01 8.61 -11.08
N ASP A 30 -15.94 8.91 -11.83
CA ASP A 30 -14.62 8.27 -11.70
C ASP A 30 -13.62 8.96 -10.75
N ALA A 31 -13.96 10.12 -10.17
CA ALA A 31 -13.00 10.94 -9.42
C ALA A 31 -12.46 10.29 -8.13
N THR A 32 -13.20 9.35 -7.54
CA THR A 32 -12.84 8.75 -6.24
C THR A 32 -11.98 7.49 -6.40
N GLY A 33 -12.27 6.65 -7.40
CA GLY A 33 -11.57 5.38 -7.67
C GLY A 33 -10.18 5.56 -8.28
N GLY A 34 -10.02 6.52 -9.19
CA GLY A 34 -8.70 6.88 -9.75
C GLY A 34 -7.76 7.45 -8.69
N ASN A 35 -8.30 8.20 -7.73
CA ASN A 35 -7.52 8.84 -6.69
C ASN A 35 -6.92 7.82 -5.70
N VAL A 36 -7.66 6.77 -5.33
CA VAL A 36 -7.13 5.74 -4.41
C VAL A 36 -6.03 4.87 -5.03
N VAL A 37 -6.12 4.56 -6.34
CA VAL A 37 -5.06 3.81 -7.03
C VAL A 37 -3.80 4.66 -7.14
N VAL A 38 -3.92 5.93 -7.54
CA VAL A 38 -2.79 6.87 -7.59
C VAL A 38 -2.11 7.00 -6.23
N LEU A 39 -2.89 7.26 -5.18
CA LEU A 39 -2.37 7.36 -3.81
C LEU A 39 -1.69 6.05 -3.37
N GLY A 40 -2.23 4.90 -3.76
CA GLY A 40 -1.63 3.59 -3.52
C GLY A 40 -0.26 3.44 -4.18
N LEU A 41 -0.13 3.77 -5.46
CA LEU A 41 1.15 3.72 -6.17
C LEU A 41 2.19 4.67 -5.54
N GLN A 42 1.77 5.87 -5.15
CA GLN A 42 2.65 6.83 -4.47
C GLN A 42 3.08 6.34 -3.08
N ALA A 43 2.17 5.74 -2.31
CA ALA A 43 2.47 5.16 -1.01
C ALA A 43 3.48 4.00 -1.12
N MET A 44 3.32 3.10 -2.10
CA MET A 44 4.27 2.03 -2.36
C MET A 44 5.64 2.55 -2.77
N ALA A 45 5.70 3.63 -3.57
CA ALA A 45 6.97 4.25 -3.95
C ALA A 45 7.74 4.82 -2.75
N MET A 46 7.02 5.52 -1.86
CA MET A 46 7.61 6.03 -0.61
C MET A 46 8.05 4.91 0.33
N SER A 47 7.26 3.83 0.41
CA SER A 47 7.60 2.64 1.20
C SER A 47 8.87 1.97 0.68
N ASN A 48 8.97 1.67 -0.62
CA ASN A 48 10.20 1.12 -1.20
C ASN A 48 11.43 1.99 -0.91
N GLN A 49 11.30 3.31 -1.06
CA GLN A 49 12.41 4.21 -0.81
C GLN A 49 12.82 4.22 0.66
N PHE A 50 11.84 4.20 1.59
CA PHE A 50 12.12 4.04 3.02
C PHE A 50 12.88 2.76 3.30
N GLU A 51 12.45 1.62 2.77
CA GLU A 51 13.09 0.32 3.03
C GLU A 51 14.54 0.27 2.53
N ILE A 52 14.79 0.86 1.35
CA ILE A 52 16.13 1.00 0.80
C ILE A 52 17.02 1.84 1.73
N ASP A 53 16.54 3.00 2.18
CA ASP A 53 17.34 3.92 2.97
C ASP A 53 17.54 3.44 4.43
N ALA A 54 16.51 2.83 5.03
CA ALA A 54 16.60 2.17 6.32
C ALA A 54 17.65 1.05 6.31
N SER A 55 17.64 0.26 5.24
CA SER A 55 18.53 -0.89 5.12
C SER A 55 19.97 -0.48 4.81
N LYS A 56 20.18 0.58 4.02
CA LYS A 56 21.52 1.20 3.89
C LYS A 56 22.06 1.68 5.23
N ALA A 57 21.21 2.32 6.04
CA ALA A 57 21.61 2.73 7.38
C ALA A 57 21.98 1.52 8.26
N ALA A 58 21.23 0.41 8.15
CA ALA A 58 21.52 -0.82 8.90
C ALA A 58 22.89 -1.43 8.53
N LEU A 59 23.27 -1.43 7.25
CA LEU A 59 24.58 -1.93 6.82
C LEU A 59 25.76 -1.14 7.40
N ALA A 60 25.56 0.15 7.71
CA ALA A 60 26.58 1.00 8.33
C ALA A 60 26.69 0.82 9.86
N LYS A 61 25.82 0.01 10.48
CA LYS A 61 25.77 -0.17 11.93
C LYS A 61 26.50 -1.44 12.38
N ASN A 62 26.98 -1.43 13.62
CA ASN A 62 27.55 -2.60 14.26
C ASN A 62 26.45 -3.53 14.80
N ILE A 63 25.79 -4.26 13.92
CA ILE A 63 24.67 -5.19 14.21
C ILE A 63 24.98 -6.60 13.72
N ARG A 64 24.15 -7.57 14.12
CA ARG A 64 24.34 -8.99 13.78
C ARG A 64 24.31 -9.23 12.26
N ASP A 65 25.14 -10.16 11.78
CA ASP A 65 25.25 -10.47 10.34
C ASP A 65 23.94 -10.95 9.72
N ALA A 66 23.10 -11.63 10.50
CA ALA A 66 21.76 -12.05 10.04
C ALA A 66 20.91 -10.83 9.64
N VAL A 67 20.96 -9.74 10.40
CA VAL A 67 20.22 -8.52 10.09
C VAL A 67 20.88 -7.74 8.95
N LYS A 68 22.20 -7.77 8.83
CA LYS A 68 22.88 -7.19 7.65
C LYS A 68 22.49 -7.92 6.37
N ARG A 69 22.39 -9.25 6.38
CA ARG A 69 21.92 -10.04 5.23
C ARG A 69 20.47 -9.70 4.85
N TYR A 70 19.60 -9.59 5.85
CA TYR A 70 18.23 -9.13 5.64
C TYR A 70 18.20 -7.72 5.03
N ALA A 71 18.97 -6.77 5.57
CA ALA A 71 19.06 -5.42 5.05
C ALA A 71 19.56 -5.36 3.60
N GLN A 72 20.59 -6.15 3.25
CA GLN A 72 21.05 -6.23 1.86
C GLN A 72 19.94 -6.73 0.92
N LYS A 73 19.20 -7.76 1.34
CA LYS A 73 18.05 -8.27 0.58
C LYS A 73 16.97 -7.20 0.39
N MET A 74 16.65 -6.41 1.43
CA MET A 74 15.68 -5.31 1.31
C MET A 74 16.14 -4.26 0.30
N ILE A 75 17.43 -3.89 0.29
CA ILE A 75 17.97 -2.96 -0.71
C ILE A 75 17.75 -3.53 -2.12
N ASP A 76 18.14 -4.78 -2.35
CA ASP A 76 18.12 -5.38 -3.69
C ASP A 76 16.68 -5.53 -4.21
N GLU A 77 15.80 -6.11 -3.38
CA GLU A 77 14.44 -6.42 -3.78
C GLU A 77 13.54 -5.17 -3.87
N HIS A 78 13.65 -4.22 -2.94
CA HIS A 78 12.89 -2.97 -3.03
C HIS A 78 13.42 -2.05 -4.13
N THR A 79 14.73 -2.04 -4.43
CA THR A 79 15.25 -1.28 -5.58
C THR A 79 14.67 -1.81 -6.89
N LYS A 80 14.64 -3.14 -7.06
CA LYS A 80 14.03 -3.76 -8.24
C LYS A 80 12.54 -3.48 -8.30
N ASN A 81 11.82 -3.60 -7.19
CA ASN A 81 10.39 -3.31 -7.13
C ASN A 81 10.10 -1.83 -7.47
N GLN A 82 10.90 -0.90 -6.97
CA GLN A 82 10.79 0.52 -7.26
C GLN A 82 10.93 0.83 -8.75
N GLN A 83 11.86 0.17 -9.44
CA GLN A 83 12.02 0.31 -10.90
C GLN A 83 10.79 -0.20 -11.65
N THR A 84 10.25 -1.36 -11.28
CA THR A 84 9.01 -1.90 -11.85
C THR A 84 7.84 -0.95 -11.62
N LEU A 85 7.70 -0.42 -10.40
CA LEU A 85 6.65 0.52 -10.03
C LEU A 85 6.75 1.84 -10.82
N GLN A 86 7.97 2.35 -11.05
CA GLN A 86 8.19 3.52 -11.89
C GLN A 86 7.75 3.30 -13.34
N GLN A 87 7.99 2.12 -13.91
CA GLN A 87 7.53 1.79 -15.26
C GLN A 87 6.00 1.73 -15.32
N LEU A 88 5.36 1.09 -14.34
CA LEU A 88 3.91 1.06 -14.22
C LEU A 88 3.32 2.47 -14.07
N ALA A 89 3.88 3.30 -13.20
CA ALA A 89 3.38 4.66 -13.00
C ALA A 89 3.47 5.50 -14.28
N ARG A 90 4.54 5.35 -15.07
CA ARG A 90 4.67 6.00 -16.38
C ARG A 90 3.56 5.57 -17.35
N SER A 91 3.24 4.27 -17.42
CA SER A 91 2.17 3.78 -18.30
C SER A 91 0.78 4.27 -17.87
N LYS A 92 0.61 4.61 -16.58
CA LYS A 92 -0.63 5.17 -16.02
C LYS A 92 -0.64 6.70 -15.90
N ASN A 93 0.39 7.37 -16.43
CA ASN A 93 0.57 8.82 -16.32
C ASN A 93 0.52 9.35 -14.86
N VAL A 94 1.07 8.55 -13.93
CA VAL A 94 1.14 8.86 -12.49
C VAL A 94 2.55 9.34 -12.15
N THR A 95 2.61 10.47 -11.43
CA THR A 95 3.87 10.96 -10.87
C THR A 95 4.12 10.33 -9.51
N LEU A 96 5.26 9.65 -9.36
CA LEU A 96 5.69 9.07 -8.09
C LEU A 96 6.62 10.01 -7.32
N PRO A 97 6.49 10.05 -5.98
CA PRO A 97 7.51 10.62 -5.11
C PRO A 97 8.87 9.98 -5.36
N GLN A 98 9.93 10.78 -5.24
CA GLN A 98 11.33 10.33 -5.40
C GLN A 98 12.02 10.07 -4.06
N ASN A 99 11.33 10.33 -2.94
CA ASN A 99 11.84 10.16 -1.59
C ASN A 99 10.83 9.41 -0.71
N GLU A 100 11.25 9.04 0.47
CA GLU A 100 10.50 8.29 1.47
C GLU A 100 9.34 9.10 2.11
N GLY A 101 9.30 10.42 1.92
CA GLY A 101 8.36 11.32 2.58
C GLY A 101 8.76 11.69 4.01
N VAL A 102 8.16 12.76 4.54
CA VAL A 102 8.59 13.38 5.82
C VAL A 102 8.46 12.44 7.01
N HIS A 103 7.37 11.67 7.09
CA HIS A 103 7.15 10.75 8.21
C HIS A 103 8.22 9.65 8.27
N ASN A 104 8.46 8.98 7.15
CA ASN A 104 9.48 7.93 7.03
C ASN A 104 10.89 8.50 7.26
N ARG A 105 11.16 9.71 6.78
CA ARG A 105 12.41 10.41 7.06
C ARG A 105 12.65 10.59 8.56
N LEU A 106 11.62 10.97 9.32
CA LEU A 106 11.72 11.15 10.76
C LEU A 106 12.01 9.82 11.48
N ILE A 107 11.40 8.72 11.04
CA ILE A 107 11.71 7.38 11.56
C ILE A 107 13.20 7.05 11.34
N LEU A 108 13.72 7.27 10.12
CA LEU A 108 15.13 7.06 9.80
C LEU A 108 16.06 7.91 10.66
N LEU A 109 15.75 9.20 10.81
CA LEU A 109 16.56 10.13 11.61
C LEU A 109 16.61 9.68 13.08
N ASN A 110 15.46 9.31 13.66
CA ASN A 110 15.42 8.82 15.04
C ASN A 110 16.19 7.51 15.20
N ALA A 111 16.03 6.56 14.28
CA ALA A 111 16.78 5.31 14.29
C ALA A 111 18.29 5.54 14.13
N SER A 112 18.70 6.53 13.36
CA SER A 112 20.13 6.83 13.12
C SER A 112 20.90 7.19 14.39
N LEU A 113 20.21 7.68 15.43
CA LEU A 113 20.79 7.99 16.75
C LEU A 113 21.08 6.74 17.60
N LEU A 114 20.50 5.59 17.23
CA LEU A 114 20.68 4.33 17.93
C LEU A 114 21.91 3.58 17.39
N GLN A 115 22.44 2.67 18.22
CA GLN A 115 23.56 1.80 17.85
C GLN A 115 23.32 0.37 18.35
N GLY A 116 24.06 -0.57 17.76
CA GLY A 116 24.09 -1.96 18.22
C GLY A 116 22.69 -2.57 18.36
N PRO A 117 22.40 -3.29 19.46
CA PRO A 117 21.12 -3.95 19.68
C PRO A 117 19.90 -3.02 19.67
N ASP A 118 20.04 -1.76 20.11
CA ASP A 118 18.92 -0.80 20.09
C ASP A 118 18.55 -0.39 18.67
N PHE A 119 19.55 -0.15 17.83
CA PHE A 119 19.32 0.08 16.40
C PHE A 119 18.68 -1.14 15.76
N GLU A 120 19.21 -2.34 16.06
CA GLU A 120 18.73 -3.59 15.47
C GLU A 120 17.23 -3.83 15.77
N ARG A 121 16.82 -3.61 17.03
CA ARG A 121 15.41 -3.70 17.43
C ARG A 121 14.55 -2.66 16.72
N ALA A 122 14.99 -1.40 16.67
CA ALA A 122 14.22 -0.34 16.02
C ALA A 122 14.06 -0.57 14.51
N TYR A 123 15.13 -1.00 13.84
CA TYR A 123 15.12 -1.34 12.43
C TYR A 123 14.15 -2.50 12.16
N LEU A 124 14.33 -3.65 12.80
CA LEU A 124 13.47 -4.82 12.59
C LEU A 124 12.01 -4.57 12.95
N LYS A 125 11.74 -3.77 14.00
CA LYS A 125 10.38 -3.35 14.36
C LYS A 125 9.74 -2.55 13.22
N ALA A 126 10.46 -1.58 12.65
CA ALA A 126 9.95 -0.79 11.52
C ALA A 126 9.70 -1.65 10.29
N GLN A 127 10.56 -2.64 10.02
CA GLN A 127 10.38 -3.62 8.93
C GLN A 127 9.10 -4.44 9.13
N VAL A 128 8.88 -4.98 10.33
CA VAL A 128 7.65 -5.72 10.66
C VAL A 128 6.42 -4.83 10.45
N ASP A 129 6.38 -3.65 11.08
CA ASP A 129 5.21 -2.76 10.99
C ASP A 129 4.92 -2.33 9.54
N GLY A 130 5.97 -1.98 8.79
CA GLY A 130 5.86 -1.57 7.39
C GLY A 130 5.32 -2.68 6.49
N HIS A 131 5.85 -3.89 6.64
CA HIS A 131 5.42 -5.03 5.83
C HIS A 131 4.03 -5.56 6.21
N GLU A 132 3.63 -5.50 7.49
CA GLU A 132 2.25 -5.80 7.89
C GLU A 132 1.25 -4.85 7.22
N MET A 133 1.54 -3.55 7.27
CA MET A 133 0.69 -2.53 6.64
C MET A 133 0.65 -2.69 5.13
N ALA A 134 1.79 -2.97 4.49
CA ALA A 134 1.87 -3.22 3.06
C ALA A 134 1.09 -4.47 2.65
N ALA A 135 1.22 -5.58 3.38
CA ALA A 135 0.48 -6.81 3.10
C ALA A 135 -1.03 -6.58 3.19
N LEU A 136 -1.49 -5.91 4.26
CA LEU A 136 -2.91 -5.57 4.43
C LEU A 136 -3.42 -4.68 3.30
N PHE A 137 -2.64 -3.67 2.90
CA PHE A 137 -2.99 -2.75 1.84
C PHE A 137 -3.12 -3.48 0.49
N LEU A 138 -2.12 -4.29 0.12
CA LEU A 138 -2.11 -5.05 -1.13
C LEU A 138 -3.24 -6.09 -1.18
N ASP A 139 -3.52 -6.80 -0.07
CA ASP A 139 -4.68 -7.68 0.03
C ASP A 139 -6.00 -6.93 -0.16
N THR A 140 -6.11 -5.74 0.41
CA THR A 140 -7.29 -4.89 0.26
C THR A 140 -7.46 -4.44 -1.19
N MET A 141 -6.37 -4.05 -1.86
CA MET A 141 -6.39 -3.73 -3.29
C MET A 141 -6.93 -4.92 -4.09
N LEU A 142 -6.37 -6.13 -3.93
CA LEU A 142 -6.83 -7.30 -4.67
C LEU A 142 -8.30 -7.66 -4.42
N LYS A 143 -8.78 -7.52 -3.18
CA LYS A 143 -10.18 -7.80 -2.82
C LYS A 143 -11.13 -6.75 -3.39
N ALA A 144 -10.78 -5.46 -3.28
CA ALA A 144 -11.59 -4.37 -3.83
C ALA A 144 -11.66 -4.44 -5.37
N GLY A 145 -10.58 -4.84 -6.04
CA GLY A 145 -10.59 -5.10 -7.48
C GLY A 145 -11.22 -6.44 -7.88
N GLY A 146 -11.45 -7.35 -6.93
CA GLY A 146 -11.99 -8.69 -7.14
C GLY A 146 -13.48 -8.85 -6.81
N SER A 147 -14.12 -7.84 -6.22
CA SER A 147 -15.53 -7.90 -5.80
C SER A 147 -16.54 -8.01 -6.94
N GLU A 148 -16.12 -7.90 -8.21
CA GLU A 148 -16.96 -8.20 -9.37
C GLU A 148 -16.91 -9.68 -9.81
N ALA A 149 -15.88 -10.44 -9.41
CA ALA A 149 -15.70 -11.83 -9.88
C ALA A 149 -16.56 -12.87 -9.13
N MET A 150 -17.35 -12.46 -8.12
CA MET A 150 -18.19 -13.36 -7.32
C MET A 150 -19.70 -13.07 -7.43
N GLN A 151 -20.14 -12.51 -8.57
CA GLN A 151 -21.57 -12.42 -8.94
C GLN A 151 -21.91 -13.09 -10.29
N GLY A 152 -21.03 -13.94 -10.81
CA GLY A 152 -21.34 -14.81 -11.96
C GLY A 152 -21.60 -16.24 -11.54
N THR A 153 -22.71 -16.53 -10.86
CA THR A 153 -23.21 -17.91 -10.83
C THR A 153 -23.82 -18.24 -12.21
N PRO A 154 -23.56 -19.41 -12.81
CA PRO A 154 -24.27 -19.80 -14.02
C PRO A 154 -25.72 -20.15 -13.66
N ALA A 155 -26.67 -19.38 -14.20
CA ALA A 155 -28.07 -19.79 -14.40
C ALA A 155 -28.09 -20.96 -15.42
N ASN A 156 -29.02 -21.93 -15.51
CA ASN A 156 -30.42 -22.17 -15.10
C ASN A 156 -30.73 -23.68 -15.52
N PRO A 157 -31.94 -24.31 -15.55
CA PRO A 157 -33.32 -23.78 -15.56
C PRO A 157 -34.40 -24.49 -14.71
N GLY A 158 -35.20 -23.69 -13.99
CA GLY A 158 -36.52 -24.08 -13.49
C GLY A 158 -37.52 -22.94 -13.71
N GLN A 159 -38.47 -23.16 -14.61
CA GLN A 159 -39.46 -22.20 -15.10
C GLN A 159 -40.42 -21.70 -14.01
N GLY A 160 -40.77 -20.41 -14.05
CA GLY A 160 -41.85 -19.85 -13.24
C GLY A 160 -42.05 -18.37 -13.56
N GLN A 161 -43.04 -18.09 -14.41
CA GLN A 161 -43.46 -16.76 -14.83
C GLN A 161 -43.97 -15.93 -13.63
N GLY A 162 -43.61 -14.64 -13.59
CA GLY A 162 -44.15 -13.69 -12.63
C GLY A 162 -43.73 -12.27 -12.98
N GLN A 163 -44.59 -11.55 -13.70
CA GLN A 163 -44.46 -10.13 -13.99
C GLN A 163 -44.54 -9.33 -12.68
N GLY A 164 -43.55 -8.47 -12.45
CA GLY A 164 -43.52 -7.54 -11.32
C GLY A 164 -42.50 -6.44 -11.59
N GLN A 165 -42.98 -5.34 -12.18
CA GLN A 165 -42.21 -4.11 -12.32
C GLN A 165 -41.91 -3.56 -10.92
N GLY A 166 -40.66 -3.71 -10.48
CA GLY A 166 -40.11 -3.09 -9.29
C GLY A 166 -38.75 -2.53 -9.66
N GLN A 167 -38.71 -1.25 -10.02
CA GLN A 167 -37.51 -0.51 -10.33
C GLN A 167 -36.74 -0.29 -9.03
N GLY A 168 -35.98 -1.30 -8.61
CA GLY A 168 -35.03 -1.23 -7.51
C GLY A 168 -33.83 -0.41 -7.94
N ASN A 169 -33.90 0.91 -7.75
CA ASN A 169 -32.72 1.77 -7.75
C ASN A 169 -31.85 1.39 -6.55
N ASN A 170 -31.03 0.36 -6.70
CA ASN A 170 -29.92 0.12 -5.80
C ASN A 170 -28.72 0.87 -6.37
N PRO A 171 -28.27 1.99 -5.78
CA PRO A 171 -27.02 2.61 -6.22
C PRO A 171 -25.90 1.60 -5.95
N GLN A 172 -25.42 0.95 -7.02
CA GLN A 172 -24.14 0.26 -6.98
C GLN A 172 -23.10 1.30 -6.56
N SER A 173 -22.53 1.12 -5.36
CA SER A 173 -21.33 1.84 -4.96
C SER A 173 -20.31 1.72 -6.09
N PRO A 174 -19.63 2.80 -6.53
CA PRO A 174 -18.58 2.69 -7.53
C PRO A 174 -17.50 1.78 -6.95
N GLY A 175 -17.49 0.51 -7.38
CA GLY A 175 -16.43 -0.42 -7.05
C GLY A 175 -15.14 0.13 -7.63
N VAL A 176 -14.08 0.16 -6.83
CA VAL A 176 -12.75 0.54 -7.34
C VAL A 176 -12.27 -0.63 -8.20
N THR A 177 -12.58 -0.61 -9.49
CA THR A 177 -12.05 -1.61 -10.42
C THR A 177 -10.57 -1.33 -10.64
N LEU A 178 -9.72 -2.22 -10.14
CA LEU A 178 -8.28 -2.15 -10.40
C LEU A 178 -8.00 -2.45 -11.86
N ASP A 179 -7.28 -1.52 -12.50
CA ASP A 179 -6.61 -1.73 -13.78
C ASP A 179 -5.78 -3.03 -13.76
N ASN A 180 -5.79 -3.77 -14.88
CA ASN A 180 -5.16 -5.10 -14.97
C ASN A 180 -3.64 -5.07 -14.69
N ASP A 181 -2.93 -4.04 -15.15
CA ASP A 181 -1.48 -3.93 -14.93
C ASP A 181 -1.18 -3.67 -13.46
N VAL A 182 -1.99 -2.83 -12.81
CA VAL A 182 -1.90 -2.57 -11.37
C VAL A 182 -2.20 -3.84 -10.58
N ARG A 183 -3.24 -4.57 -10.96
CA ARG A 183 -3.59 -5.86 -10.33
C ARG A 183 -2.44 -6.87 -10.46
N GLN A 184 -1.85 -7.00 -11.65
CA GLN A 184 -0.73 -7.90 -11.88
C GLN A 184 0.49 -7.51 -11.04
N TYR A 185 0.80 -6.21 -10.96
CA TYR A 185 1.87 -5.72 -10.11
C TYR A 185 1.63 -6.04 -8.62
N VAL A 186 0.41 -5.84 -8.12
CA VAL A 186 0.05 -6.16 -6.73
C VAL A 186 0.16 -7.67 -6.47
N GLN A 187 -0.34 -8.51 -7.39
CA GLN A 187 -0.23 -9.96 -7.31
C GLN A 187 1.22 -10.45 -7.28
N ALA A 188 2.11 -9.80 -8.05
CA ALA A 188 3.53 -10.13 -8.07
C ALA A 188 4.29 -9.64 -6.82
N THR A 189 3.85 -8.54 -6.21
CA THR A 189 4.53 -7.91 -5.07
C THR A 189 4.16 -8.56 -3.74
N LEU A 190 2.90 -8.94 -3.55
CA LEU A 190 2.37 -9.41 -2.26
C LEU A 190 3.13 -10.63 -1.68
N PRO A 191 3.52 -11.66 -2.46
CA PRO A 191 4.27 -12.79 -1.90
C PRO A 191 5.63 -12.38 -1.30
N ALA A 192 6.35 -11.47 -1.95
CA ALA A 192 7.63 -10.96 -1.45
C ALA A 192 7.45 -10.20 -0.13
N VAL A 193 6.44 -9.31 -0.07
CA VAL A 193 6.11 -8.57 1.17
C VAL A 193 5.83 -9.52 2.34
N ARG A 194 5.06 -10.59 2.10
CA ARG A 194 4.77 -11.60 3.13
C ARG A 194 6.02 -12.38 3.55
N GLN A 195 6.91 -12.68 2.61
CA GLN A 195 8.18 -13.34 2.92
C GLN A 195 9.08 -12.44 3.78
N HIS A 196 9.19 -11.16 3.41
CA HIS A 196 9.97 -10.18 4.16
C HIS A 196 9.43 -9.98 5.58
N LEU A 197 8.11 -9.92 5.73
CA LEU A 197 7.44 -9.86 7.03
C LEU A 197 7.79 -11.05 7.91
N ALA A 198 7.70 -12.27 7.37
CA ALA A 198 8.01 -13.48 8.12
C ALA A 198 9.46 -13.48 8.61
N GLU A 199 10.40 -13.16 7.72
CA GLU A 199 11.83 -13.10 8.04
C GLU A 199 12.15 -11.99 9.06
N ALA A 200 11.58 -10.79 8.90
CA ALA A 200 11.72 -9.70 9.87
C ALA A 200 11.18 -10.07 11.24
N THR A 201 10.03 -10.74 11.28
CA THR A 201 9.38 -11.19 12.53
C THR A 201 10.27 -12.19 13.28
N GLU A 202 10.84 -13.16 12.57
CA GLU A 202 11.77 -14.13 13.15
C GLU A 202 13.01 -13.45 13.71
N LEU A 203 13.64 -12.55 12.93
CA LEU A 203 14.80 -11.79 13.37
C LEU A 203 14.47 -10.88 14.56
N TYR A 204 13.30 -10.25 14.56
CA TYR A 204 12.84 -9.37 15.64
C TYR A 204 12.68 -10.16 16.95
N GLN A 205 12.06 -11.34 16.89
CA GLN A 205 11.93 -12.21 18.05
C GLN A 205 13.29 -12.65 18.62
N GLN A 206 14.34 -12.76 17.80
CA GLN A 206 15.68 -13.12 18.26
C GLN A 206 16.41 -11.97 18.97
N VAL A 207 16.09 -10.70 18.65
CA VAL A 207 16.71 -9.52 19.32
C VAL A 207 15.96 -9.05 20.55
N THR A 208 14.73 -9.51 20.75
CA THR A 208 13.91 -9.14 21.92
C THR A 208 13.90 -10.17 23.03
N ARG A 209 14.55 -11.32 22.82
CA ARG A 209 14.70 -12.37 23.85
C ARG A 209 15.83 -12.05 24.82
#